data_AF-A0A966KQK8-F1
#
_entry.id   AF-A0A966KQK8-F1
#
_cell.length_a   1.000
_cell.length_b   1.000
_cell.length_c   1.000
_cell.angle_alpha   90.00
_cell.angle_beta   90.00
_cell.angle_gamma   90.00
#
_symmetry.space_group_name_H-M   'P 1'
#
loop_
_entity.id
_entity.type
_entity.pdbx_description
1 polymer ?
#
loop_
_entity_poly.entity_id
_entity_poly.type
_entity_poly.pdbx_seq_one_letter_code
_entity_poly.pdbx_strand_id
1 'polypeptide(L)'
;MAHPTIVTLTGTGVPHPAPGRAGAGVLIRHGEVALQFDAGRGTVLRLSEAGCEPHALTAQFVTHVHSDHIIDLADVAMTRWIQQQLHPCGPLVVVAPEHTAARYVRRMFDVFDDDIATRTANVQPGPPEVELIEFTPTSHPEVVWISLDGEVTVEAVAVHHEPAEAVAYRVTTPTAVVVVSGDTVVCEEVERLSVGADLLVHEACRTTAFAELIAGTRLETVFSYHADTVPLGGLAERAGVEHLLLTHLIPPPADETDEAAFESDVRSGGYTGRVTIGRDLTEVVIDRSSVATTPSPEAEVDDHDWRAPYETVLDPGREAHLGIWRDEADDISRAFFTWDVPVLSRECEEAIATGTRTDVIGLDLTNITDLLIPGYLPLETGMARTPTGALSVAVLTQWPGTTPEMIDWWFGWHIAATERYKLWHPQAHSFTQPRYDLSGVADLTDRQRYIGNTSWVDEYIGFLPSRLAITFHEPADIGLGGDDLEVAGYGTVVCAVVTDSDHGHELSRLIHAVRRTEAGCEMRSRFIFGPEIPDLIGPLMLDHCWTEMTHLAGFLPELHARLA
;
A
#
# COMPACT_ATOMS: atom_id res chain seq x y z
N MET A 1 -3.69 9.58 -24.11
CA MET A 1 -4.02 8.23 -24.61
C MET A 1 -3.56 7.29 -23.52
N ALA A 2 -4.42 6.41 -23.02
CA ALA A 2 -4.02 5.46 -21.98
C ALA A 2 -2.83 4.65 -22.49
N HIS A 3 -1.80 4.50 -21.65
CA HIS A 3 -0.66 3.66 -22.00
C HIS A 3 -1.12 2.20 -22.02
N PRO A 4 -0.67 1.36 -22.96
CA PRO A 4 -1.02 -0.05 -22.91
C PRO A 4 -0.34 -0.72 -21.71
N THR A 5 -0.95 -1.78 -21.20
CA THR A 5 -0.33 -2.66 -20.20
C THR A 5 0.52 -3.69 -20.93
N ILE A 6 1.79 -3.75 -20.59
CA ILE A 6 2.77 -4.65 -21.21
C ILE A 6 3.24 -5.66 -20.16
N VAL A 7 3.05 -6.94 -20.45
CA VAL A 7 3.49 -8.05 -19.60
C VAL A 7 4.62 -8.78 -20.33
N THR A 8 5.80 -8.85 -19.70
CA THR A 8 6.98 -9.51 -20.23
C THR A 8 7.43 -10.61 -19.27
N LEU A 9 7.58 -11.84 -19.75
CA LEU A 9 8.16 -12.92 -18.94
C LEU A 9 9.67 -12.70 -18.84
N THR A 10 10.15 -12.13 -17.74
CA THR A 10 11.59 -11.94 -17.51
C THR A 10 12.27 -13.27 -17.20
N GLY A 11 11.53 -14.31 -16.82
CA GLY A 11 12.05 -15.68 -16.94
C GLY A 11 10.99 -16.75 -16.74
N THR A 12 11.25 -17.92 -17.32
CA THR A 12 10.25 -18.98 -17.53
C THR A 12 10.70 -20.37 -17.10
N GLY A 13 11.88 -20.46 -16.50
CA GLY A 13 12.51 -21.69 -16.07
C GLY A 13 12.05 -22.13 -14.69
N VAL A 14 12.65 -23.24 -14.27
CA VAL A 14 12.39 -23.96 -13.01
C VAL A 14 13.73 -24.14 -12.28
N PRO A 15 13.84 -24.81 -11.11
CA PRO A 15 15.13 -24.95 -10.42
C PRO A 15 16.21 -25.64 -11.26
N HIS A 16 15.78 -26.56 -12.14
CA HIS A 16 16.65 -27.21 -13.11
C HIS A 16 16.95 -26.27 -14.29
N PRO A 17 18.23 -25.91 -14.53
CA PRO A 17 18.57 -25.01 -15.63
C PRO A 17 18.24 -25.63 -16.99
N ALA A 18 17.55 -24.87 -17.83
CA ALA A 18 17.32 -25.21 -19.23
C ALA A 18 17.90 -24.09 -20.12
N PRO A 19 18.57 -24.41 -21.23
CA PRO A 19 19.08 -23.39 -22.15
C PRO A 19 17.96 -22.45 -22.62
N GLY A 20 18.22 -21.14 -22.54
CA GLY A 20 17.26 -20.12 -22.97
C GLY A 20 16.11 -19.85 -22.00
N ARG A 21 16.16 -20.37 -20.76
CA ARG A 21 15.18 -20.11 -19.71
C ARG A 21 15.85 -19.63 -18.41
N ALA A 22 15.67 -18.37 -18.08
CA ALA A 22 15.99 -17.75 -16.80
C ALA A 22 15.05 -18.28 -15.70
N GLY A 23 15.39 -18.08 -14.42
CA GLY A 23 14.47 -18.39 -13.32
C GLY A 23 13.18 -17.56 -13.39
N ALA A 24 12.14 -17.95 -12.67
CA ALA A 24 10.83 -17.33 -12.75
C ALA A 24 10.87 -15.81 -12.55
N GLY A 25 10.16 -15.08 -13.41
CA GLY A 25 10.03 -13.64 -13.32
C GLY A 25 9.02 -13.07 -14.32
N VAL A 26 8.22 -12.10 -13.89
CA VAL A 26 7.24 -11.38 -14.73
C VAL A 26 7.38 -9.88 -14.51
N LEU A 27 7.62 -9.12 -15.59
CA LEU A 27 7.60 -7.66 -15.58
C LEU A 27 6.24 -7.18 -16.12
N ILE A 28 5.56 -6.31 -15.38
CA ILE A 28 4.33 -5.65 -15.79
C ILE A 28 4.58 -4.15 -15.83
N ARG A 29 4.30 -3.51 -16.97
CA ARG A 29 4.46 -2.06 -17.17
C ARG A 29 3.17 -1.41 -17.60
N HIS A 30 2.88 -0.24 -17.04
CA HIS A 30 1.81 0.65 -17.45
C HIS A 30 2.26 2.11 -17.25
N GLY A 31 2.42 2.87 -18.33
CA GLY A 31 3.01 4.20 -18.26
C GLY A 31 4.43 4.16 -17.66
N GLU A 32 4.65 4.93 -16.60
CA GLU A 32 5.92 4.97 -15.84
C GLU A 32 5.98 3.93 -14.71
N VAL A 33 4.88 3.19 -14.46
CA VAL A 33 4.84 2.13 -13.44
C VAL A 33 5.45 0.85 -14.02
N ALA A 34 6.46 0.31 -13.33
CA ALA A 34 7.13 -0.94 -13.66
C ALA A 34 7.20 -1.86 -12.44
N LEU A 35 6.47 -2.98 -12.49
CA LEU A 35 6.33 -3.95 -11.41
C LEU A 35 7.00 -5.26 -11.80
N GLN A 36 7.96 -5.72 -11.02
CA GLN A 36 8.61 -7.01 -11.22
C GLN A 36 8.10 -8.03 -10.19
N PHE A 37 7.56 -9.15 -10.65
CA PHE A 37 7.10 -10.27 -9.82
C PHE A 37 8.13 -11.38 -9.89
N ASP A 38 8.67 -11.75 -8.73
CA ASP A 38 9.83 -12.62 -8.55
C ASP A 38 11.10 -12.11 -9.25
N ALA A 39 12.24 -12.65 -8.86
CA ALA A 39 13.56 -12.36 -9.42
C ALA A 39 14.41 -13.65 -9.40
N GLY A 40 14.06 -14.58 -10.28
CA GLY A 40 14.82 -15.79 -10.55
C GLY A 40 16.14 -15.53 -11.27
N ARG A 41 16.98 -16.56 -11.38
CA ARG A 41 18.33 -16.45 -12.00
C ARG A 41 18.28 -15.77 -13.37
N GLY A 42 19.03 -14.70 -13.54
CA GLY A 42 19.17 -13.97 -14.80
C GLY A 42 18.17 -12.83 -15.00
N THR A 43 17.36 -12.51 -13.98
CA THR A 43 16.34 -11.44 -14.04
C THR A 43 16.95 -10.09 -14.40
N VAL A 44 18.12 -9.71 -13.85
CA VAL A 44 18.75 -8.41 -14.17
C VAL A 44 19.08 -8.28 -15.65
N LEU A 45 19.59 -9.34 -16.28
CA LEU A 45 19.88 -9.36 -17.72
C LEU A 45 18.60 -9.24 -18.55
N ARG A 46 17.54 -9.94 -18.12
CA ARG A 46 16.25 -9.98 -18.80
C ARG A 46 15.51 -8.65 -18.71
N LEU A 47 15.60 -7.99 -17.56
CA LEU A 47 15.14 -6.62 -17.34
C LEU A 47 15.81 -5.63 -18.29
N SER A 48 17.15 -5.70 -18.41
CA SER A 48 17.91 -4.86 -19.35
C SER A 48 17.52 -5.14 -20.82
N GLU A 49 17.38 -6.41 -21.21
CA GLU A 49 16.92 -6.80 -22.55
C GLU A 49 15.47 -6.37 -22.85
N ALA A 50 14.61 -6.33 -21.83
CA ALA A 50 13.23 -5.81 -21.92
C ALA A 50 13.17 -4.27 -21.91
N GLY A 51 14.31 -3.58 -21.77
CA GLY A 51 14.41 -2.12 -21.73
C GLY A 51 13.90 -1.51 -20.43
N CYS A 52 13.91 -2.26 -19.33
CA CYS A 52 13.53 -1.80 -17.99
C CYS A 52 14.65 -2.09 -17.00
N GLU A 53 15.59 -1.16 -16.86
CA GLU A 53 16.70 -1.29 -15.91
C GLU A 53 16.22 -1.30 -14.45
N PRO A 54 16.94 -1.93 -13.49
CA PRO A 54 16.54 -1.98 -12.08
C PRO A 54 16.27 -0.62 -11.41
N HIS A 55 16.94 0.46 -11.86
CA HIS A 55 16.68 1.82 -11.40
C HIS A 55 15.28 2.35 -11.78
N ALA A 56 14.65 1.79 -12.82
CA ALA A 56 13.34 2.19 -13.32
C ALA A 56 12.20 1.36 -12.70
N LEU A 57 12.49 0.30 -11.95
CA LEU A 57 11.47 -0.46 -11.24
C LEU A 57 10.80 0.42 -10.18
N THR A 58 9.47 0.40 -10.18
CA THR A 58 8.63 1.04 -9.16
C THR A 58 8.56 0.17 -7.92
N ALA A 59 8.28 -1.13 -8.10
CA ALA A 59 8.20 -2.09 -7.00
C ALA A 59 8.56 -3.51 -7.46
N GLN A 60 9.02 -4.32 -6.51
CA GLN A 60 9.35 -5.73 -6.67
C GLN A 60 8.46 -6.56 -5.74
N PHE A 61 7.79 -7.57 -6.28
CA PHE A 61 6.91 -8.47 -5.55
C PHE A 61 7.55 -9.84 -5.43
N VAL A 62 7.33 -10.52 -4.31
CA VAL A 62 7.83 -11.88 -4.04
C VAL A 62 6.66 -12.83 -3.84
N THR A 63 6.57 -13.88 -4.66
CA THR A 63 5.52 -14.90 -4.50
C THR A 63 5.88 -15.88 -3.37
N HIS A 64 7.11 -16.37 -3.36
CA HIS A 64 7.65 -17.28 -2.34
C HIS A 64 9.18 -17.35 -2.41
N VAL A 65 9.81 -18.20 -1.58
CA VAL A 65 11.28 -18.18 -1.35
C VAL A 65 12.06 -19.33 -2.00
N HIS A 66 11.54 -19.98 -3.04
CA HIS A 66 12.36 -20.93 -3.80
C HIS A 66 13.44 -20.22 -4.62
N SER A 67 14.61 -20.86 -4.74
CA SER A 67 15.80 -20.21 -5.31
C SER A 67 15.60 -19.69 -6.73
N ASP A 68 14.81 -20.39 -7.53
CA ASP A 68 14.46 -20.01 -8.90
C ASP A 68 13.48 -18.83 -8.98
N HIS A 69 12.94 -18.34 -7.86
CA HIS A 69 12.11 -17.15 -7.75
C HIS A 69 12.82 -15.96 -7.08
N ILE A 70 13.89 -16.17 -6.31
CA ILE A 70 14.47 -15.08 -5.49
C ILE A 70 15.98 -14.90 -5.61
N ILE A 71 16.72 -15.79 -6.28
CA ILE A 71 18.20 -15.75 -6.23
C ILE A 71 18.80 -14.45 -6.81
N ASP A 72 18.14 -13.81 -7.77
CA ASP A 72 18.58 -12.53 -8.34
C ASP A 72 17.96 -11.32 -7.61
N LEU A 73 17.09 -11.49 -6.61
CA LEU A 73 16.49 -10.36 -5.91
C LEU A 73 17.55 -9.45 -5.28
N ALA A 74 18.57 -10.05 -4.66
CA ALA A 74 19.72 -9.31 -4.16
C ALA A 74 20.48 -8.57 -5.29
N ASP A 75 20.62 -9.20 -6.46
CA ASP A 75 21.29 -8.60 -7.62
C ASP A 75 20.49 -7.44 -8.23
N VAL A 76 19.16 -7.55 -8.29
CA VAL A 76 18.26 -6.45 -8.69
C VAL A 76 18.47 -5.24 -7.78
N ALA A 77 18.44 -5.45 -6.46
CA ALA A 77 18.61 -4.37 -5.49
C ALA A 77 20.04 -3.79 -5.48
N MET A 78 21.08 -4.62 -5.56
CA MET A 78 22.47 -4.18 -5.68
C MET A 78 22.73 -3.42 -6.99
N THR A 79 22.16 -3.88 -8.10
CA THR A 79 22.27 -3.20 -9.40
C THR A 79 21.56 -1.85 -9.38
N ARG A 80 20.35 -1.77 -8.80
CA ARG A 80 19.67 -0.47 -8.58
C ARG A 80 20.54 0.47 -7.77
N TRP A 81 21.10 0.01 -6.64
CA TRP A 81 22.02 0.78 -5.80
C TRP A 81 23.23 1.28 -6.61
N ILE A 82 23.85 0.44 -7.43
CA ILE A 82 24.95 0.85 -8.33
C ILE A 82 24.49 1.91 -9.33
N GLN A 83 23.30 1.76 -9.91
CA GLN A 83 22.74 2.69 -10.89
C GLN A 83 22.38 4.06 -10.29
N GLN A 84 22.20 4.18 -8.97
CA GLN A 84 21.95 5.47 -8.28
C GLN A 84 23.03 6.52 -8.55
N GLN A 85 24.25 6.10 -8.92
CA GLN A 85 25.34 7.00 -9.31
C GLN A 85 25.02 7.83 -10.56
N LEU A 86 24.15 7.31 -11.42
CA LEU A 86 23.78 7.93 -12.71
C LEU A 86 22.29 8.31 -12.76
N HIS A 87 21.45 7.58 -12.03
CA HIS A 87 20.01 7.72 -12.03
C HIS A 87 19.54 7.90 -10.59
N PRO A 88 19.28 9.14 -10.12
CA PRO A 88 18.74 9.36 -8.78
C PRO A 88 17.44 8.57 -8.61
N CYS A 89 17.46 7.54 -7.78
CA CYS A 89 16.29 6.73 -7.44
C CYS A 89 16.38 6.33 -5.96
N GLY A 90 15.23 6.26 -5.29
CA GLY A 90 15.15 5.80 -3.90
C GLY A 90 15.48 4.32 -3.73
N PRO A 91 15.36 3.78 -2.50
CA PRO A 91 15.47 2.34 -2.27
C PRO A 91 14.50 1.56 -3.16
N LEU A 92 14.79 0.27 -3.40
CA LEU A 92 13.83 -0.60 -4.07
C LEU A 92 12.68 -0.90 -3.10
N VAL A 93 11.45 -0.59 -3.49
CA VAL A 93 10.26 -1.06 -2.77
C VAL A 93 10.10 -2.55 -3.04
N VAL A 94 10.13 -3.35 -1.99
CA VAL A 94 9.93 -4.80 -2.03
C VAL A 94 8.66 -5.14 -1.25
N VAL A 95 7.68 -5.71 -1.93
CA VAL A 95 6.42 -6.18 -1.35
C VAL A 95 6.51 -7.68 -1.19
N ALA A 96 6.42 -8.16 0.04
CA ALA A 96 6.60 -9.58 0.33
C ALA A 96 5.65 -10.06 1.44
N PRO A 97 5.18 -11.31 1.37
CA PRO A 97 4.46 -11.89 2.48
C PRO A 97 5.37 -11.94 3.73
N GLU A 98 4.76 -11.80 4.89
CA GLU A 98 5.48 -11.90 6.17
C GLU A 98 6.17 -13.27 6.35
N HIS A 99 6.89 -13.44 7.46
CA HIS A 99 7.67 -14.66 7.75
C HIS A 99 8.81 -14.92 6.76
N THR A 100 8.70 -15.93 5.88
CA THR A 100 9.86 -16.49 5.17
C THR A 100 10.41 -15.56 4.10
N ALA A 101 9.54 -14.93 3.31
CA ALA A 101 9.93 -13.98 2.26
C ALA A 101 10.49 -12.68 2.86
N ALA A 102 9.76 -12.05 3.78
CA ALA A 102 10.25 -10.88 4.49
C ALA A 102 11.57 -11.14 5.24
N ARG A 103 11.78 -12.35 5.80
CA ARG A 103 13.06 -12.72 6.43
C ARG A 103 14.18 -12.83 5.39
N TYR A 104 13.91 -13.33 4.19
CA TYR A 104 14.89 -13.36 3.11
C TYR A 104 15.32 -11.94 2.72
N VAL A 105 14.37 -11.04 2.47
CA VAL A 105 14.65 -9.65 2.06
C VAL A 105 15.54 -8.93 3.08
N ARG A 106 15.26 -9.06 4.38
CA ARG A 106 16.08 -8.45 5.44
C ARG A 106 17.52 -8.97 5.50
N ARG A 107 17.81 -10.14 4.93
CA ARG A 107 19.10 -10.84 5.05
C ARG A 107 19.84 -11.02 3.74
N MET A 108 19.23 -10.65 2.61
CA MET A 108 19.77 -10.96 1.29
C MET A 108 21.13 -10.29 1.02
N PHE A 109 21.44 -9.21 1.76
CA PHE A 109 22.73 -8.51 1.67
C PHE A 109 23.84 -9.09 2.57
N ASP A 110 23.51 -9.97 3.52
CA ASP A 110 24.47 -10.49 4.53
C ASP A 110 25.72 -11.11 3.87
N VAL A 111 25.55 -11.77 2.72
CA VAL A 111 26.62 -12.49 2.01
C VAL A 111 27.49 -11.59 1.13
N PHE A 112 27.15 -10.30 1.02
CA PHE A 112 27.82 -9.31 0.18
C PHE A 112 28.51 -8.21 1.00
N ASP A 113 28.73 -8.43 2.30
CA ASP A 113 29.31 -7.46 3.22
C ASP A 113 30.66 -6.89 2.74
N ASP A 114 31.56 -7.72 2.21
CA ASP A 114 32.85 -7.32 1.66
C ASP A 114 32.71 -6.41 0.43
N ASP A 115 31.77 -6.71 -0.49
CA ASP A 115 31.52 -5.88 -1.68
C ASP A 115 30.86 -4.55 -1.29
N ILE A 116 29.87 -4.61 -0.40
CA ILE A 116 29.17 -3.44 0.11
C ILE A 116 30.14 -2.50 0.83
N ALA A 117 31.01 -3.02 1.70
CA ALA A 117 32.03 -2.25 2.40
C ALA A 117 33.02 -1.62 1.41
N THR A 118 33.47 -2.38 0.41
CA THR A 118 34.39 -1.89 -0.62
C THR A 118 33.77 -0.75 -1.42
N ARG A 119 32.52 -0.88 -1.88
CA ARG A 119 31.87 0.14 -2.69
C ARG A 119 31.48 1.37 -1.88
N THR A 120 30.97 1.20 -0.66
CA THR A 120 30.64 2.32 0.23
C THR A 120 31.87 3.15 0.57
N ALA A 121 33.03 2.52 0.75
CA ALA A 121 34.28 3.25 1.03
C ALA A 121 34.82 4.05 -0.17
N ASN A 122 34.42 3.73 -1.40
CA ASN A 122 35.09 4.25 -2.61
C ASN A 122 34.18 5.00 -3.57
N VAL A 123 32.93 4.54 -3.76
CA VAL A 123 32.06 5.00 -4.87
C VAL A 123 30.60 5.22 -4.48
N GLN A 124 30.12 4.69 -3.34
CA GLN A 124 28.72 4.81 -2.91
C GLN A 124 28.58 5.65 -1.63
N PRO A 125 27.51 6.45 -1.48
CA PRO A 125 27.29 7.28 -0.30
C PRO A 125 26.89 6.47 0.95
N GLY A 126 26.42 5.24 0.77
CA GLY A 126 25.95 4.33 1.82
C GLY A 126 25.74 2.91 1.29
N PRO A 127 25.38 1.95 2.17
CA PRO A 127 25.03 0.58 1.77
C PRO A 127 23.75 0.56 0.91
N PRO A 128 23.46 -0.56 0.21
CA PRO A 128 22.17 -0.72 -0.48
C PRO A 128 21.02 -0.74 0.53
N GLU A 129 19.93 -0.05 0.20
CA GLU A 129 18.72 0.04 1.00
C GLU A 129 17.51 -0.49 0.21
N VAL A 130 16.59 -1.14 0.94
CA VAL A 130 15.28 -1.57 0.42
C VAL A 130 14.19 -1.10 1.36
N GLU A 131 13.07 -0.70 0.80
CA GLU A 131 11.85 -0.41 1.55
C GLU A 131 10.98 -1.67 1.50
N LEU A 132 10.85 -2.35 2.63
CA LEU A 132 10.08 -3.59 2.72
C LEU A 132 8.65 -3.28 3.17
N ILE A 133 7.69 -3.61 2.32
CA ILE A 133 6.26 -3.65 2.65
C ILE A 133 5.88 -5.10 2.93
N GLU A 134 5.58 -5.40 4.19
CA GLU A 134 5.13 -6.72 4.62
C GLU A 134 3.61 -6.77 4.66
N PHE A 135 3.04 -7.91 4.29
CA PHE A 135 1.62 -8.17 4.44
C PHE A 135 1.38 -9.60 4.93
N THR A 136 0.26 -9.80 5.62
CA THR A 136 -0.22 -11.11 6.04
C THR A 136 -1.00 -11.74 4.89
N PRO A 137 -0.58 -12.90 4.34
CA PRO A 137 -1.37 -13.59 3.32
C PRO A 137 -2.72 -14.05 3.86
N THR A 138 -3.80 -13.74 3.15
CA THR A 138 -5.15 -14.20 3.48
C THR A 138 -5.73 -15.06 2.34
N SER A 139 -6.83 -15.77 2.62
CA SER A 139 -7.49 -16.64 1.63
C SER A 139 -8.40 -15.89 0.65
N HIS A 140 -8.47 -14.58 0.78
CA HIS A 140 -9.23 -13.66 -0.06
C HIS A 140 -8.28 -12.58 -0.60
N PRO A 141 -8.57 -12.00 -1.78
CA PRO A 141 -7.73 -10.94 -2.31
C PRO A 141 -7.72 -9.71 -1.40
N GLU A 142 -6.53 -9.23 -1.05
CA GLU A 142 -6.33 -7.98 -0.33
C GLU A 142 -5.34 -7.09 -1.08
N VAL A 143 -5.59 -5.77 -1.08
CA VAL A 143 -4.70 -4.80 -1.71
C VAL A 143 -3.42 -4.70 -0.89
N VAL A 144 -2.28 -5.04 -1.50
CA VAL A 144 -0.95 -5.04 -0.86
C VAL A 144 -0.06 -3.91 -1.36
N TRP A 145 -0.41 -3.31 -2.50
CA TRP A 145 0.33 -2.19 -3.07
C TRP A 145 -0.55 -1.40 -4.03
N ILE A 146 -0.33 -0.09 -4.10
CA ILE A 146 -0.95 0.78 -5.09
C ILE A 146 0.07 1.82 -5.56
N SER A 147 0.04 2.17 -6.84
CA SER A 147 0.88 3.25 -7.38
C SER A 147 0.59 4.59 -6.68
N LEU A 148 1.58 5.49 -6.79
CA LEU A 148 1.51 6.85 -6.23
C LEU A 148 0.30 7.58 -6.78
N ASP A 149 0.21 7.54 -8.10
CA ASP A 149 -1.02 7.79 -8.82
C ASP A 149 -1.94 6.58 -8.51
N GLY A 150 -3.19 6.65 -8.08
CA GLY A 150 -3.99 5.45 -7.77
C GLY A 150 -4.36 4.50 -8.94
N GLU A 151 -3.78 4.59 -10.13
CA GLU A 151 -4.27 3.87 -11.32
C GLU A 151 -3.89 2.39 -11.38
N VAL A 152 -2.78 1.98 -10.74
CA VAL A 152 -2.33 0.59 -10.69
C VAL A 152 -2.44 0.04 -9.27
N THR A 153 -3.30 -0.97 -9.08
CA THR A 153 -3.45 -1.69 -7.80
C THR A 153 -2.90 -3.10 -7.93
N VAL A 154 -2.32 -3.61 -6.83
CA VAL A 154 -1.91 -5.01 -6.71
C VAL A 154 -2.58 -5.62 -5.49
N GLU A 155 -3.36 -6.67 -5.74
CA GLU A 155 -3.96 -7.52 -4.73
C GLU A 155 -3.16 -8.82 -4.59
N ALA A 156 -3.16 -9.42 -3.39
CA ALA A 156 -2.54 -10.72 -3.14
C ALA A 156 -3.51 -11.69 -2.48
N VAL A 157 -3.31 -12.99 -2.71
CA VAL A 157 -4.02 -14.09 -2.02
C VAL A 157 -3.04 -15.22 -1.73
N ALA A 158 -3.18 -15.87 -0.58
CA ALA A 158 -2.45 -17.09 -0.24
C ALA A 158 -2.80 -18.23 -1.19
N VAL A 159 -1.81 -19.02 -1.60
CA VAL A 159 -1.97 -20.19 -2.50
C VAL A 159 -1.25 -21.42 -1.94
N HIS A 160 -1.41 -22.58 -2.59
CA HIS A 160 -1.01 -23.87 -2.03
C HIS A 160 0.24 -24.40 -2.74
N HIS A 161 1.39 -24.16 -2.10
CA HIS A 161 2.72 -24.62 -2.55
C HIS A 161 3.53 -25.21 -1.38
N GLU A 162 2.87 -26.03 -0.56
CA GLU A 162 3.44 -26.53 0.68
C GLU A 162 4.68 -27.41 0.45
N PRO A 163 5.70 -27.29 1.32
CA PRO A 163 5.69 -26.59 2.61
C PRO A 163 6.08 -25.10 2.55
N ALA A 164 6.28 -24.53 1.36
CA ALA A 164 6.57 -23.11 1.22
C ALA A 164 5.30 -22.27 1.39
N GLU A 165 5.44 -21.10 2.02
CA GLU A 165 4.41 -20.07 2.00
C GLU A 165 4.45 -19.40 0.63
N ALA A 166 3.32 -19.32 -0.06
CA ALA A 166 3.22 -18.76 -1.40
C ALA A 166 1.97 -17.90 -1.56
N VAL A 167 2.06 -16.91 -2.46
CA VAL A 167 0.96 -16.03 -2.83
C VAL A 167 0.86 -15.87 -4.34
N ALA A 168 -0.36 -15.61 -4.83
CA ALA A 168 -0.62 -15.11 -6.17
C ALA A 168 -0.96 -13.62 -6.11
N TYR A 169 -0.70 -12.90 -7.20
CA TYR A 169 -0.97 -11.47 -7.33
C TYR A 169 -1.95 -11.17 -8.46
N ARG A 170 -2.80 -10.16 -8.26
CA ARG A 170 -3.68 -9.57 -9.28
C ARG A 170 -3.35 -8.10 -9.44
N VAL A 171 -2.95 -7.72 -10.65
CA VAL A 171 -2.61 -6.36 -11.01
C VAL A 171 -3.74 -5.77 -11.83
N THR A 172 -4.38 -4.73 -11.33
CA THR A 172 -5.36 -3.94 -12.08
C THR A 172 -4.69 -2.66 -12.56
N THR A 173 -4.78 -2.41 -13.86
CA THR A 173 -4.32 -1.18 -14.53
C THR A 173 -5.49 -0.57 -15.31
N PRO A 174 -5.41 0.69 -15.75
CA PRO A 174 -6.46 1.31 -16.56
C PRO A 174 -6.84 0.52 -17.83
N THR A 175 -5.92 -0.27 -18.38
CA THR A 175 -6.10 -0.97 -19.65
C THR A 175 -6.16 -2.49 -19.54
N ALA A 176 -5.88 -3.08 -18.37
CA ALA A 176 -5.83 -4.53 -18.21
C ALA A 176 -5.92 -5.00 -16.75
N VAL A 177 -6.41 -6.23 -16.58
CA VAL A 177 -6.29 -7.03 -15.35
C VAL A 177 -5.38 -8.22 -15.64
N VAL A 178 -4.29 -8.35 -14.88
CA VAL A 178 -3.30 -9.42 -15.04
C VAL A 178 -3.15 -10.19 -13.73
N VAL A 179 -3.23 -11.51 -13.76
CA VAL A 179 -2.98 -12.37 -12.60
C VAL A 179 -1.65 -13.11 -12.79
N VAL A 180 -0.83 -13.14 -11.74
CA VAL A 180 0.43 -13.89 -11.67
C VAL A 180 0.30 -14.91 -10.54
N SER A 181 0.29 -16.20 -10.86
CA SER A 181 0.01 -17.26 -9.88
C SER A 181 1.12 -17.50 -8.86
N GLY A 182 2.38 -17.17 -9.20
CA GLY A 182 3.53 -17.82 -8.57
C GLY A 182 3.49 -19.33 -8.81
N ASP A 183 4.00 -20.10 -7.86
CA ASP A 183 3.87 -21.56 -7.86
C ASP A 183 2.70 -21.96 -6.94
N THR A 184 1.85 -22.85 -7.42
CA THR A 184 0.70 -23.41 -6.71
C THR A 184 0.12 -24.60 -7.46
N VAL A 185 -0.59 -25.47 -6.75
CA VAL A 185 -1.57 -26.37 -7.39
C VAL A 185 -2.74 -25.58 -7.99
N VAL A 186 -3.53 -26.24 -8.83
CA VAL A 186 -4.83 -25.69 -9.30
C VAL A 186 -5.76 -25.55 -8.08
N CYS A 187 -6.05 -24.31 -7.69
CA CYS A 187 -6.80 -23.99 -6.49
C CYS A 187 -7.93 -22.98 -6.73
N GLU A 188 -8.88 -22.93 -5.81
CA GLU A 188 -10.04 -22.03 -5.90
C GLU A 188 -9.64 -20.56 -5.70
N GLU A 189 -8.58 -20.30 -4.93
CA GLU A 189 -8.06 -18.96 -4.67
C GLU A 189 -7.64 -18.27 -5.97
N VAL A 190 -6.83 -18.95 -6.80
CA VAL A 190 -6.42 -18.41 -8.11
C VAL A 190 -7.59 -18.37 -9.09
N GLU A 191 -8.51 -19.34 -9.04
CA GLU A 191 -9.72 -19.30 -9.87
C GLU A 191 -10.56 -18.04 -9.57
N ARG A 192 -10.84 -17.75 -8.30
CA ARG A 192 -11.56 -16.54 -7.88
C ARG A 192 -10.79 -15.26 -8.23
N LEU A 193 -9.47 -15.25 -8.00
CA LEU A 193 -8.61 -14.12 -8.33
C LEU A 193 -8.59 -13.82 -9.84
N SER A 194 -8.77 -14.83 -10.68
CA SER A 194 -8.73 -14.74 -12.14
C SER A 194 -10.04 -14.34 -12.80
N VAL A 195 -11.15 -14.24 -12.06
CA VAL A 195 -12.44 -13.82 -12.62
C VAL A 195 -12.31 -12.42 -13.21
N GLY A 196 -12.60 -12.30 -14.51
CA GLY A 196 -12.51 -11.04 -15.25
C GLY A 196 -11.09 -10.59 -15.60
N ALA A 197 -10.07 -11.45 -15.44
CA ALA A 197 -8.70 -11.16 -15.87
C ALA A 197 -8.55 -11.25 -17.40
N ASP A 198 -7.84 -10.28 -17.98
CA ASP A 198 -7.45 -10.31 -19.40
C ASP A 198 -6.34 -11.34 -19.65
N LEU A 199 -5.43 -11.48 -18.67
CA LEU A 199 -4.28 -12.37 -18.74
C LEU A 199 -4.08 -13.10 -17.42
N LEU A 200 -4.02 -14.43 -17.48
CA LEU A 200 -3.55 -15.27 -16.38
C LEU A 200 -2.15 -15.81 -16.74
N VAL A 201 -1.15 -15.38 -15.99
CA VAL A 201 0.21 -15.94 -16.04
C VAL A 201 0.29 -17.03 -14.98
N HIS A 202 0.38 -18.29 -15.43
CA HIS A 202 0.30 -19.45 -14.53
C HIS A 202 1.46 -20.42 -14.72
N GLU A 203 1.95 -21.00 -13.61
CA GLU A 203 2.82 -22.18 -13.68
C GLU A 203 2.11 -23.37 -14.36
N ALA A 204 2.86 -24.28 -14.97
CA ALA A 204 2.26 -25.41 -15.66
C ALA A 204 3.10 -26.67 -15.52
N CYS A 205 2.50 -27.71 -14.96
CA CYS A 205 3.10 -29.01 -14.78
C CYS A 205 2.30 -30.08 -15.52
N ARG A 206 2.96 -31.00 -16.23
CA ARG A 206 2.28 -32.05 -17.01
C ARG A 206 2.10 -33.33 -16.20
N THR A 207 1.63 -33.23 -14.97
CA THR A 207 1.49 -34.35 -14.01
C THR A 207 0.68 -35.51 -14.58
N THR A 208 -0.47 -35.24 -15.21
CA THR A 208 -1.31 -36.28 -15.82
C THR A 208 -0.58 -37.02 -16.93
N ALA A 209 0.15 -36.30 -17.79
CA ALA A 209 0.89 -36.91 -18.91
C ALA A 209 2.08 -37.76 -18.44
N PHE A 210 2.68 -37.42 -17.30
CA PHE A 210 3.86 -38.11 -16.75
C PHE A 210 3.55 -39.05 -15.58
N ALA A 211 2.27 -39.28 -15.25
CA ALA A 211 1.84 -40.03 -14.07
C ALA A 211 2.50 -41.42 -13.94
N GLU A 212 2.55 -42.20 -15.03
CA GLU A 212 3.18 -43.53 -15.02
C GLU A 212 4.70 -43.48 -14.80
N LEU A 213 5.36 -42.41 -15.28
CA LEU A 213 6.82 -42.26 -15.17
C LEU A 213 7.23 -41.83 -13.76
N ILE A 214 6.43 -40.99 -13.11
CA ILE A 214 6.76 -40.41 -11.80
C ILE A 214 6.30 -41.30 -10.63
N ALA A 215 5.32 -42.19 -10.84
CA ALA A 215 4.75 -43.05 -9.80
C ALA A 215 5.84 -43.82 -9.02
N GLY A 216 5.84 -43.68 -7.70
CA GLY A 216 6.81 -44.34 -6.82
C GLY A 216 8.22 -43.74 -6.83
N THR A 217 8.40 -42.59 -7.49
CA THR A 217 9.66 -41.82 -7.48
C THR A 217 9.52 -40.55 -6.62
N ARG A 218 10.64 -39.87 -6.32
CA ARG A 218 10.58 -38.56 -5.64
C ARG A 218 9.90 -37.48 -6.47
N LEU A 219 9.78 -37.66 -7.79
CA LEU A 219 9.11 -36.72 -8.67
C LEU A 219 7.60 -36.68 -8.40
N GLU A 220 7.02 -37.75 -7.86
CA GLU A 220 5.59 -37.77 -7.48
C GLU A 220 5.30 -36.68 -6.44
N THR A 221 6.16 -36.51 -5.43
CA THR A 221 6.03 -35.43 -4.44
C THR A 221 6.24 -34.07 -5.10
N VAL A 222 7.27 -33.93 -5.94
CA VAL A 222 7.55 -32.66 -6.64
C VAL A 222 6.34 -32.21 -7.44
N PHE A 223 5.77 -33.10 -8.25
CA PHE A 223 4.64 -32.80 -9.12
C PHE A 223 3.32 -32.60 -8.34
N SER A 224 3.24 -33.04 -7.09
CA SER A 224 1.99 -32.99 -6.31
C SER A 224 1.62 -31.59 -5.81
N TYR A 225 2.58 -30.66 -5.74
CA TYR A 225 2.37 -29.27 -5.31
C TYR A 225 2.47 -28.26 -6.47
N HIS A 226 2.33 -28.74 -7.71
CA HIS A 226 2.35 -27.93 -8.94
C HIS A 226 1.05 -28.08 -9.74
N ALA A 227 0.74 -27.11 -10.59
CA ALA A 227 -0.53 -27.07 -11.31
C ALA A 227 -0.55 -28.01 -12.52
N ASP A 228 -1.32 -29.10 -12.45
CA ASP A 228 -1.49 -29.97 -13.61
C ASP A 228 -2.20 -29.23 -14.76
N THR A 229 -1.64 -29.34 -15.96
CA THR A 229 -2.10 -28.62 -17.17
C THR A 229 -3.55 -28.92 -17.56
N VAL A 230 -4.03 -30.15 -17.32
CA VAL A 230 -5.41 -30.55 -17.62
C VAL A 230 -6.43 -29.83 -16.73
N PRO A 231 -6.39 -29.95 -15.39
CA PRO A 231 -7.30 -29.18 -14.53
C PRO A 231 -7.07 -27.67 -14.60
N LEU A 232 -5.86 -27.20 -14.93
CA LEU A 232 -5.59 -25.78 -15.17
C LEU A 232 -6.42 -25.25 -16.35
N GLY A 233 -6.54 -26.02 -17.44
CA GLY A 233 -7.46 -25.68 -18.53
C GLY A 233 -8.91 -25.57 -18.06
N GLY A 234 -9.35 -26.49 -17.19
CA GLY A 234 -10.67 -26.40 -16.58
C GLY A 234 -10.85 -25.16 -15.70
N LEU A 235 -9.85 -24.75 -14.92
CA LEU A 235 -9.87 -23.53 -14.11
C LEU A 235 -9.96 -22.29 -15.00
N ALA A 236 -9.10 -22.18 -16.02
CA ALA A 236 -9.08 -21.01 -16.90
C ALA A 236 -10.41 -20.81 -17.64
N GLU A 237 -11.05 -21.91 -18.06
CA GLU A 237 -12.38 -21.88 -18.66
C GLU A 237 -13.46 -21.41 -17.68
N ARG A 238 -13.45 -21.92 -16.43
CA ARG A 238 -14.44 -21.52 -15.41
C ARG A 238 -14.28 -20.08 -14.95
N ALA A 239 -13.03 -19.61 -14.82
CA ALA A 239 -12.72 -18.22 -14.50
C ALA A 239 -13.03 -17.25 -15.65
N GLY A 240 -13.22 -17.76 -16.87
CA GLY A 240 -13.51 -16.95 -18.05
C GLY A 240 -12.34 -16.07 -18.50
N VAL A 241 -11.11 -16.54 -18.29
CA VAL A 241 -9.89 -15.80 -18.67
C VAL A 241 -9.77 -15.76 -20.19
N GLU A 242 -9.44 -14.59 -20.75
CA GLU A 242 -9.29 -14.44 -22.20
C GLU A 242 -8.00 -15.06 -22.74
N HIS A 243 -6.90 -14.86 -21.99
CA HIS A 243 -5.57 -15.31 -22.36
C HIS A 243 -4.86 -16.00 -21.18
N LEU A 244 -4.49 -17.27 -21.36
CA LEU A 244 -3.64 -18.04 -20.46
C LEU A 244 -2.20 -18.03 -21.01
N LEU A 245 -1.27 -17.45 -20.25
CA LEU A 245 0.16 -17.42 -20.53
C LEU A 245 0.87 -18.39 -19.59
N LEU A 246 1.34 -19.51 -20.13
CA LEU A 246 2.02 -20.53 -19.32
C LEU A 246 3.49 -20.17 -19.12
N THR A 247 3.95 -20.22 -17.88
CA THR A 247 5.35 -20.11 -17.47
C THR A 247 5.72 -21.29 -16.58
N HIS A 248 6.96 -21.35 -16.09
CA HIS A 248 7.41 -22.39 -15.14
C HIS A 248 7.02 -23.80 -15.59
N LEU A 249 7.47 -24.15 -16.80
CA LEU A 249 7.01 -25.35 -17.50
C LEU A 249 7.69 -26.60 -16.94
N ILE A 250 6.93 -27.52 -16.36
CA ILE A 250 7.42 -28.76 -15.76
C ILE A 250 6.88 -29.99 -16.52
N PRO A 251 7.75 -30.84 -17.09
CA PRO A 251 9.18 -30.62 -17.28
C PRO A 251 9.46 -29.50 -18.30
N PRO A 252 10.65 -28.88 -18.26
CA PRO A 252 11.02 -27.88 -19.26
C PRO A 252 10.97 -28.49 -20.67
N PRO A 253 10.29 -27.85 -21.64
CA PRO A 253 10.18 -28.40 -22.98
C PRO A 253 11.54 -28.41 -23.67
N ALA A 254 11.88 -29.52 -24.32
CA ALA A 254 13.12 -29.66 -25.08
C ALA A 254 13.00 -29.10 -26.51
N ASP A 255 11.79 -29.12 -27.06
CA ASP A 255 11.48 -28.64 -28.41
C ASP A 255 10.02 -28.16 -28.54
N GLU A 256 9.64 -27.70 -29.73
CA GLU A 256 8.28 -27.20 -30.04
C GLU A 256 7.19 -28.27 -29.90
N THR A 257 7.53 -29.56 -29.98
CA THR A 257 6.57 -30.65 -29.77
C THR A 257 6.19 -30.73 -28.30
N ASP A 258 7.17 -30.59 -27.41
CA ASP A 258 6.92 -30.53 -25.97
C ASP A 258 6.08 -29.30 -25.60
N GLU A 259 6.39 -28.13 -26.19
CA GLU A 259 5.58 -26.91 -26.01
C GLU A 259 4.13 -27.10 -26.47
N ALA A 260 3.91 -27.67 -27.67
CA ALA A 260 2.57 -27.95 -28.18
C ALA A 260 1.78 -28.93 -27.28
N ALA A 261 2.49 -29.80 -26.56
CA ALA A 261 1.88 -30.75 -25.66
C ALA A 261 1.33 -30.08 -24.37
N PHE A 262 1.94 -29.00 -23.88
CA PHE A 262 1.35 -28.17 -22.82
C PHE A 262 0.01 -27.56 -23.26
N GLU A 263 -0.03 -26.97 -24.47
CA GLU A 263 -1.28 -26.43 -25.00
C GLU A 263 -2.33 -27.55 -25.15
N SER A 264 -1.95 -28.70 -25.72
CA SER A 264 -2.86 -29.83 -25.89
C SER A 264 -3.49 -30.30 -24.58
N ASP A 265 -2.71 -30.36 -23.49
CA ASP A 265 -3.23 -30.74 -22.18
C ASP A 265 -4.26 -29.72 -21.65
N VAL A 266 -3.94 -28.43 -21.74
CA VAL A 266 -4.86 -27.33 -21.38
C VAL A 266 -6.16 -27.40 -22.19
N ARG A 267 -6.07 -27.65 -23.51
CA ARG A 267 -7.25 -27.85 -24.36
C ARG A 267 -8.06 -29.07 -23.94
N SER A 268 -7.42 -30.16 -23.54
CA SER A 268 -8.10 -31.37 -23.07
C SER A 268 -8.87 -31.14 -21.75
N GLY A 269 -8.42 -30.17 -20.95
CA GLY A 269 -9.11 -29.65 -19.77
C GLY A 269 -10.37 -28.84 -20.06
N GLY A 270 -10.60 -28.45 -21.32
CA GLY A 270 -11.77 -27.73 -21.78
C GLY A 270 -11.55 -26.25 -22.11
N TYR A 271 -10.34 -25.71 -21.93
CA TYR A 271 -10.07 -24.29 -22.17
C TYR A 271 -10.14 -23.92 -23.66
N THR A 272 -10.98 -22.95 -23.97
CA THR A 272 -11.21 -22.48 -25.35
C THR A 272 -10.56 -21.14 -25.67
N GLY A 273 -10.11 -20.39 -24.65
CA GLY A 273 -9.46 -19.09 -24.78
C GLY A 273 -8.07 -19.13 -25.42
N ARG A 274 -7.37 -17.99 -25.47
CA ARG A 274 -6.02 -17.93 -26.05
C ARG A 274 -5.02 -18.59 -25.09
N VAL A 275 -4.13 -19.42 -25.62
CA VAL A 275 -3.00 -20.01 -24.87
C VAL A 275 -1.70 -19.54 -25.51
N THR A 276 -0.74 -19.11 -24.68
CA THR A 276 0.65 -18.88 -25.10
C THR A 276 1.57 -19.70 -24.22
N ILE A 277 2.49 -20.44 -24.83
CA ILE A 277 3.57 -21.11 -24.12
C ILE A 277 4.73 -20.13 -23.98
N GLY A 278 5.01 -19.74 -22.74
CA GLY A 278 6.02 -18.73 -22.42
C GLY A 278 7.45 -19.17 -22.73
N ARG A 279 8.18 -18.27 -23.34
CA ARG A 279 9.65 -18.23 -23.38
C ARG A 279 10.12 -16.94 -22.70
N ASP A 280 11.38 -16.90 -22.26
CA ASP A 280 11.96 -15.64 -21.80
C ASP A 280 11.73 -14.52 -22.82
N LEU A 281 11.39 -13.33 -22.33
CA LEU A 281 11.04 -12.14 -23.11
C LEU A 281 9.77 -12.28 -23.97
N THR A 282 8.94 -13.30 -23.74
CA THR A 282 7.59 -13.32 -24.29
C THR A 282 6.84 -12.10 -23.77
N GLU A 283 6.35 -11.27 -24.70
CA GLU A 283 5.64 -10.04 -24.40
C GLU A 283 4.18 -10.14 -24.83
N VAL A 284 3.27 -9.74 -23.95
CA VAL A 284 1.85 -9.58 -24.21
C VAL A 284 1.49 -8.12 -23.96
N VAL A 285 0.98 -7.46 -25.00
CA VAL A 285 0.51 -6.06 -24.93
C VAL A 285 -1.00 -6.07 -24.91
N ILE A 286 -1.58 -5.45 -23.88
CA ILE A 286 -3.02 -5.35 -23.66
C ILE A 286 -3.38 -3.86 -23.71
N ASP A 287 -4.18 -3.50 -24.70
CA ASP A 287 -4.65 -2.14 -24.93
C ASP A 287 -6.17 -2.20 -25.10
N ARG A 288 -6.91 -1.98 -24.00
CA ARG A 288 -8.36 -1.78 -24.06
C ARG A 288 -8.68 -0.39 -24.62
N SER A 289 -8.42 -0.18 -25.91
CA SER A 289 -9.02 0.93 -26.64
C SER A 289 -10.45 0.54 -27.07
N SER A 290 -11.44 0.89 -26.25
CA SER A 290 -12.88 0.80 -26.53
C SER A 290 -13.46 -0.61 -26.80
N VAL A 291 -13.88 -1.33 -25.76
CA VAL A 291 -15.00 -2.29 -25.86
C VAL A 291 -15.89 -2.13 -24.62
N ALA A 292 -17.17 -1.88 -24.90
CA ALA A 292 -18.23 -1.74 -23.94
C ALA A 292 -18.40 -3.00 -23.08
N THR A 293 -18.51 -2.79 -21.78
CA THR A 293 -19.14 -3.71 -20.83
C THR A 293 -20.45 -4.24 -21.44
N THR A 294 -20.48 -5.52 -21.77
CA THR A 294 -21.74 -6.20 -22.14
C THR A 294 -22.22 -6.95 -20.90
N PRO A 295 -23.48 -6.77 -20.47
CA PRO A 295 -23.90 -7.08 -19.10
C PRO A 295 -24.27 -8.56 -18.91
N SER A 296 -23.89 -9.11 -17.75
CA SER A 296 -24.48 -10.32 -17.18
C SER A 296 -25.89 -10.01 -16.63
N PRO A 297 -26.80 -10.99 -16.59
CA PRO A 297 -28.23 -10.74 -16.43
C PRO A 297 -28.60 -10.34 -14.99
N GLU A 298 -29.16 -9.15 -14.87
CA GLU A 298 -30.05 -8.65 -13.81
C GLU A 298 -29.90 -9.30 -12.42
N ALA A 299 -28.91 -8.85 -11.68
CA ALA A 299 -29.15 -8.39 -10.32
C ALA A 299 -28.94 -6.88 -10.35
N GLU A 300 -29.94 -6.10 -9.96
CA GLU A 300 -29.78 -4.66 -9.71
C GLU A 300 -28.65 -4.47 -8.69
N VAL A 301 -27.46 -4.12 -9.17
CA VAL A 301 -26.35 -3.66 -8.34
C VAL A 301 -25.97 -2.30 -8.89
N ASP A 302 -26.12 -1.31 -8.02
CA ASP A 302 -25.79 0.10 -8.21
C ASP A 302 -24.31 0.24 -8.63
N ASP A 303 -24.08 0.65 -9.88
CA ASP A 303 -22.77 0.73 -10.53
C ASP A 303 -22.08 2.08 -10.23
N HIS A 304 -21.80 2.31 -8.94
CA HIS A 304 -20.88 3.35 -8.52
C HIS A 304 -19.61 2.68 -7.97
N ASP A 305 -18.59 2.52 -8.82
CA ASP A 305 -17.22 2.36 -8.33
C ASP A 305 -16.78 3.68 -7.66
N TRP A 306 -17.17 3.82 -6.40
CA TRP A 306 -16.88 4.98 -5.56
C TRP A 306 -15.40 5.06 -5.16
N ARG A 307 -14.59 4.06 -5.53
CA ARG A 307 -13.14 4.04 -5.35
C ARG A 307 -12.37 4.54 -6.58
N ALA A 308 -13.03 5.28 -7.48
CA ALA A 308 -12.32 6.04 -8.50
C ALA A 308 -11.36 7.04 -7.80
N PRO A 309 -10.04 6.90 -7.94
CA PRO A 309 -9.13 7.80 -7.26
C PRO A 309 -9.31 9.22 -7.82
N TYR A 310 -9.47 10.20 -6.93
CA TYR A 310 -9.49 11.61 -7.35
C TYR A 310 -8.12 11.90 -7.95
N GLU A 311 -8.09 12.38 -9.20
CA GLU A 311 -6.91 12.51 -10.08
C GLU A 311 -5.60 12.22 -9.37
N THR A 312 -5.05 11.09 -9.73
CA THR A 312 -3.83 10.47 -9.24
C THR A 312 -2.57 11.36 -9.41
N VAL A 313 -2.77 12.51 -10.04
CA VAL A 313 -1.89 13.66 -10.15
C VAL A 313 -2.50 14.81 -9.32
N LEU A 314 -1.79 15.29 -8.29
CA LEU A 314 -2.12 16.57 -7.64
C LEU A 314 -2.37 17.63 -8.72
N ASP A 315 -3.54 18.28 -8.74
CA ASP A 315 -3.94 19.24 -9.77
C ASP A 315 -2.76 20.13 -10.21
N PRO A 316 -2.26 20.04 -11.45
CA PRO A 316 -1.11 20.83 -11.90
C PRO A 316 -1.45 22.33 -12.04
N GLY A 317 -2.74 22.71 -11.99
CA GLY A 317 -3.25 24.08 -11.86
C GLY A 317 -3.38 24.58 -10.41
N ARG A 318 -2.96 23.79 -9.43
CA ARG A 318 -2.99 24.05 -7.98
C ARG A 318 -2.54 25.45 -7.59
N GLU A 319 -3.51 26.26 -7.18
CA GLU A 319 -3.27 27.44 -6.36
C GLU A 319 -3.64 27.11 -4.91
N ALA A 320 -2.65 26.65 -4.13
CA ALA A 320 -2.81 26.58 -2.69
C ALA A 320 -2.97 28.00 -2.14
N HIS A 321 -4.06 28.27 -1.43
CA HIS A 321 -4.29 29.56 -0.81
C HIS A 321 -4.99 29.40 0.53
N LEU A 322 -4.74 30.34 1.42
CA LEU A 322 -5.49 30.47 2.66
C LEU A 322 -6.82 31.16 2.41
N GLY A 323 -7.78 30.86 3.28
CA GLY A 323 -9.15 31.35 3.17
C GLY A 323 -9.97 30.65 2.09
N ILE A 324 -11.22 31.07 1.97
CA ILE A 324 -12.17 30.52 1.00
C ILE A 324 -12.54 31.63 0.00
N TRP A 325 -12.37 31.39 -1.30
CA TRP A 325 -12.77 32.36 -2.32
C TRP A 325 -14.29 32.34 -2.55
N ARG A 326 -14.78 33.40 -3.20
CA ARG A 326 -16.22 33.64 -3.33
C ARG A 326 -16.93 32.59 -4.20
N ASP A 327 -16.19 32.00 -5.11
CA ASP A 327 -16.58 31.02 -6.13
C ASP A 327 -16.27 29.57 -5.74
N GLU A 328 -15.39 29.33 -4.77
CA GLU A 328 -15.04 28.00 -4.25
C GLU A 328 -16.06 27.46 -3.24
N ALA A 329 -16.79 28.35 -2.58
CA ALA A 329 -17.55 27.95 -1.41
C ALA A 329 -18.94 27.39 -1.76
N ASP A 330 -19.28 26.25 -1.17
CA ASP A 330 -20.67 25.87 -0.97
C ASP A 330 -21.30 26.69 0.19
N ASP A 331 -22.63 26.68 0.30
CA ASP A 331 -23.34 27.48 1.30
C ASP A 331 -22.97 27.13 2.76
N ILE A 332 -22.53 25.90 3.00
CA ILE A 332 -22.18 25.43 4.35
C ILE A 332 -20.80 25.93 4.72
N SER A 333 -19.80 25.73 3.85
CA SER A 333 -18.45 26.23 4.12
C SER A 333 -18.44 27.73 4.35
N ARG A 334 -19.26 28.51 3.62
CA ARG A 334 -19.45 29.96 3.89
C ARG A 334 -20.03 30.27 5.26
N ALA A 335 -20.96 29.45 5.74
CA ALA A 335 -21.66 29.71 6.99
C ALA A 335 -20.80 29.44 8.22
N PHE A 336 -19.81 28.55 8.11
CA PHE A 336 -18.95 28.13 9.21
C PHE A 336 -17.53 28.70 9.16
N PHE A 337 -17.06 29.14 7.99
CA PHE A 337 -15.71 29.71 7.88
C PHE A 337 -15.57 31.03 8.64
N THR A 338 -14.51 31.13 9.44
CA THR A 338 -14.10 32.37 10.11
C THR A 338 -12.59 32.43 10.21
N TRP A 339 -12.00 33.63 10.12
CA TRP A 339 -10.56 33.82 10.37
C TRP A 339 -10.20 33.81 11.86
N ASP A 340 -11.20 33.97 12.71
CA ASP A 340 -11.01 34.05 14.16
C ASP A 340 -10.84 32.65 14.74
N VAL A 341 -9.59 32.29 15.01
CA VAL A 341 -9.23 31.06 15.74
C VAL A 341 -9.08 31.34 17.24
N PRO A 342 -9.25 30.33 18.11
CA PRO A 342 -9.10 30.50 19.55
C PRO A 342 -7.69 31.01 19.93
N VAL A 343 -7.60 31.86 20.94
CA VAL A 343 -6.32 32.21 21.56
C VAL A 343 -5.83 31.01 22.36
N LEU A 344 -4.55 30.66 22.23
CA LEU A 344 -3.92 29.58 22.98
C LEU A 344 -4.31 29.58 24.46
N SER A 345 -4.59 28.39 24.98
CA SER A 345 -4.77 28.23 26.42
C SER A 345 -3.46 28.55 27.15
N ARG A 346 -3.57 29.03 28.39
CA ARG A 346 -2.41 29.27 29.25
C ARG A 346 -1.51 28.03 29.39
N GLU A 347 -2.10 26.83 29.43
CA GLU A 347 -1.36 25.57 29.50
C GLU A 347 -0.50 25.35 28.23
N CYS A 348 -1.04 25.66 27.06
CA CYS A 348 -0.29 25.59 25.80
C CYS A 348 0.81 26.65 25.72
N GLU A 349 0.52 27.89 26.13
CA GLU A 349 1.53 28.96 26.20
C GLU A 349 2.68 28.57 27.14
N GLU A 350 2.38 28.03 28.32
CA GLU A 350 3.37 27.55 29.29
C GLU A 350 4.15 26.35 28.74
N ALA A 351 3.50 25.42 28.05
CA ALA A 351 4.15 24.26 27.43
C ALA A 351 5.09 24.67 26.28
N ILE A 352 4.68 25.60 25.42
CA ILE A 352 5.50 26.17 24.34
C ILE A 352 6.71 26.90 24.93
N ALA A 353 6.49 27.73 25.96
CA ALA A 353 7.56 28.47 26.62
C ALA A 353 8.57 27.54 27.33
N THR A 354 8.09 26.40 27.85
CA THR A 354 8.93 25.38 28.50
C THR A 354 9.74 24.58 27.48
N GLY A 355 9.18 24.32 26.29
CA GLY A 355 9.77 23.47 25.27
C GLY A 355 9.84 22.00 25.70
N THR A 356 10.78 21.25 25.12
CA THR A 356 10.96 19.82 25.39
C THR A 356 11.32 19.55 26.85
N ARG A 357 10.40 18.91 27.56
CA ARG A 357 10.54 18.53 28.97
C ARG A 357 11.49 17.35 29.13
N THR A 358 12.25 17.38 30.23
CA THR A 358 13.19 16.32 30.62
C THR A 358 12.78 15.61 31.90
N ASP A 359 11.75 16.10 32.58
CA ASP A 359 11.20 15.54 33.83
C ASP A 359 10.08 14.52 33.59
N VAL A 360 9.66 14.34 32.33
CA VAL A 360 8.66 13.37 31.88
C VAL A 360 9.12 12.69 30.60
N ILE A 361 8.62 11.49 30.34
CA ILE A 361 8.92 10.70 29.14
C ILE A 361 7.75 10.81 28.17
N GLY A 362 8.04 11.09 26.90
CA GLY A 362 7.06 11.12 25.83
C GLY A 362 6.55 9.72 25.44
N LEU A 363 5.37 9.66 24.80
CA LEU A 363 4.86 8.40 24.25
C LEU A 363 5.42 8.15 22.85
N ASP A 364 5.76 6.89 22.58
CA ASP A 364 5.96 6.31 21.25
C ASP A 364 5.18 4.99 21.12
N LEU A 365 5.38 4.25 20.03
CA LEU A 365 4.68 2.98 19.80
C LEU A 365 5.00 1.90 20.87
N THR A 366 6.12 2.00 21.59
CA THR A 366 6.51 1.00 22.59
C THR A 366 5.70 1.11 23.89
N ASN A 367 5.11 2.28 24.15
CA ASN A 367 4.33 2.57 25.35
C ASN A 367 2.98 3.26 25.03
N ILE A 368 2.52 3.24 23.78
CA ILE A 368 1.29 3.93 23.36
C ILE A 368 0.04 3.43 24.10
N THR A 369 0.04 2.17 24.53
CA THR A 369 -1.04 1.55 25.32
C THR A 369 -1.21 2.18 26.70
N ASP A 370 -0.25 2.99 27.18
CA ASP A 370 -0.41 3.79 28.40
C ASP A 370 -1.57 4.79 28.29
N LEU A 371 -2.04 5.12 27.07
CA LEU A 371 -3.26 5.89 26.87
C LEU A 371 -4.51 5.22 27.45
N LEU A 372 -4.51 3.89 27.62
CA LEU A 372 -5.60 3.12 28.20
C LEU A 372 -5.63 3.20 29.74
N ILE A 373 -4.56 3.70 30.37
CA ILE A 373 -4.49 3.86 31.81
C ILE A 373 -5.56 4.88 32.26
N PRO A 374 -6.43 4.54 33.22
CA PRO A 374 -7.45 5.46 33.72
C PRO A 374 -6.87 6.78 34.22
N GLY A 375 -7.52 7.89 33.88
CA GLY A 375 -7.09 9.24 34.25
C GLY A 375 -6.20 9.89 33.20
N TYR A 376 -5.20 10.64 33.65
CA TYR A 376 -4.33 11.44 32.79
C TYR A 376 -2.86 11.06 33.01
N LEU A 377 -2.10 11.05 31.94
CA LEU A 377 -0.66 10.83 31.96
C LEU A 377 0.07 12.11 32.40
N PRO A 378 1.34 12.01 32.82
CA PRO A 378 2.13 13.17 33.23
C PRO A 378 2.33 14.25 32.14
N LEU A 379 2.13 13.88 30.87
CA LEU A 379 2.23 14.75 29.71
C LEU A 379 0.95 14.62 28.85
N GLU A 380 -0.07 15.41 29.18
CA GLU A 380 -1.28 15.56 28.34
C GLU A 380 -1.17 16.73 27.37
N THR A 381 -0.49 17.80 27.78
CA THR A 381 -0.16 18.96 26.93
C THR A 381 1.32 19.29 27.09
N GLY A 382 2.06 19.32 25.98
CA GLY A 382 3.48 19.64 25.94
C GLY A 382 4.28 18.70 25.06
N MET A 383 5.60 18.73 25.21
CA MET A 383 6.50 17.91 24.41
C MET A 383 7.62 17.33 25.26
N ALA A 384 8.05 16.11 24.93
CA ALA A 384 9.14 15.42 25.60
C ALA A 384 9.79 14.42 24.64
N ARG A 385 11.03 14.01 24.94
CA ARG A 385 11.67 12.91 24.22
C ARG A 385 11.16 11.57 24.75
N THR A 386 11.01 10.61 23.86
CA THR A 386 10.60 9.23 24.17
C THR A 386 11.84 8.41 24.59
N PRO A 387 11.68 7.16 25.07
CA PRO A 387 12.81 6.28 25.37
C PRO A 387 13.70 6.00 24.16
N THR A 388 13.11 6.05 22.95
CA THR A 388 13.79 5.82 21.66
C THR A 388 14.45 7.09 21.10
N GLY A 389 14.29 8.24 21.77
CA GLY A 389 14.82 9.52 21.33
C GLY A 389 13.92 10.29 20.34
N ALA A 390 12.79 9.70 19.95
CA ALA A 390 11.75 10.37 19.17
C ALA A 390 11.23 11.60 19.92
N LEU A 391 10.79 12.62 19.18
CA LEU A 391 10.09 13.77 19.77
C LEU A 391 8.60 13.43 19.85
N SER A 392 8.05 13.40 21.07
CA SER A 392 6.62 13.25 21.30
C SER A 392 6.00 14.59 21.65
N VAL A 393 4.94 14.96 20.95
CA VAL A 393 4.10 16.11 21.25
C VAL A 393 2.73 15.58 21.69
N ALA A 394 2.26 16.04 22.84
CA ALA A 394 0.96 15.72 23.39
C ALA A 394 0.10 16.98 23.47
N VAL A 395 -1.16 16.86 23.10
CA VAL A 395 -2.14 17.96 23.22
C VAL A 395 -3.45 17.40 23.75
N LEU A 396 -3.99 18.01 24.80
CA LEU A 396 -5.32 17.71 25.31
C LEU A 396 -6.28 18.84 24.92
N THR A 397 -7.36 18.49 24.23
CA THR A 397 -8.43 19.44 23.91
C THR A 397 -9.77 18.94 24.43
N GLN A 398 -10.63 19.87 24.85
CA GLN A 398 -11.95 19.60 25.38
C GLN A 398 -13.00 19.89 24.33
N TRP A 399 -13.96 18.98 24.16
CA TRP A 399 -14.94 19.01 23.08
C TRP A 399 -16.38 18.97 23.65
N PRO A 400 -16.86 20.10 24.18
CA PRO A 400 -18.18 20.17 24.81
C PRO A 400 -19.30 20.00 23.78
N GLY A 401 -20.27 19.16 24.08
CA GLY A 401 -21.41 18.87 23.20
C GLY A 401 -21.08 17.99 21.99
N THR A 402 -19.82 17.57 21.83
CA THR A 402 -19.37 16.67 20.76
C THR A 402 -19.37 15.23 21.22
N THR A 403 -19.72 14.31 20.34
CA THR A 403 -19.56 12.87 20.56
C THR A 403 -18.45 12.30 19.68
N PRO A 404 -17.84 11.15 20.06
CA PRO A 404 -16.83 10.49 19.24
C PRO A 404 -17.27 10.21 17.79
N GLU A 405 -18.56 9.91 17.60
CA GLU A 405 -19.14 9.62 16.30
C GLU A 405 -19.16 10.86 15.39
N MET A 406 -19.33 12.07 15.95
CA MET A 406 -19.22 13.32 15.19
C MET A 406 -17.80 13.55 14.67
N ILE A 407 -16.79 13.04 15.38
CA ILE A 407 -15.39 13.12 14.96
C ILE A 407 -15.12 12.13 13.83
N ASP A 408 -15.61 10.89 13.93
CA ASP A 408 -15.53 9.94 12.82
C ASP A 408 -16.23 10.50 11.57
N TRP A 409 -17.42 11.09 11.72
CA TRP A 409 -18.14 11.78 10.66
C TRP A 409 -17.30 12.91 10.04
N TRP A 410 -16.67 13.74 10.88
CA TRP A 410 -15.81 14.82 10.42
C TRP A 410 -14.68 14.29 9.52
N PHE A 411 -13.92 13.28 9.96
CA PHE A 411 -12.80 12.71 9.19
C PHE A 411 -13.25 12.04 7.88
N GLY A 412 -14.45 11.46 7.84
CA GLY A 412 -15.05 10.95 6.60
C GLY A 412 -15.59 12.04 5.67
N TRP A 413 -15.95 13.21 6.21
CA TRP A 413 -16.62 14.28 5.46
C TRP A 413 -15.67 15.38 4.96
N HIS A 414 -14.71 15.81 5.78
CA HIS A 414 -13.87 16.98 5.47
C HIS A 414 -12.86 16.67 4.37
N ILE A 415 -12.37 15.42 4.32
CA ILE A 415 -11.28 14.99 3.45
C ILE A 415 -11.62 15.16 1.96
N ALA A 416 -12.92 15.18 1.64
CA ALA A 416 -13.43 15.22 0.28
C ALA A 416 -13.36 16.58 -0.42
N ALA A 417 -13.15 17.68 0.32
CA ALA A 417 -13.11 19.01 -0.31
C ALA A 417 -12.23 19.99 0.46
N THR A 418 -11.43 20.76 -0.29
CA THR A 418 -10.50 21.76 0.24
C THR A 418 -11.18 22.79 1.12
N GLU A 419 -12.38 23.24 0.76
CA GLU A 419 -13.14 24.24 1.53
C GLU A 419 -13.56 23.71 2.89
N ARG A 420 -13.88 22.41 2.98
CA ARG A 420 -14.21 21.75 4.24
C ARG A 420 -12.98 21.64 5.14
N TYR A 421 -11.84 21.24 4.57
CA TYR A 421 -10.57 21.17 5.30
C TYR A 421 -10.13 22.52 5.85
N LYS A 422 -10.35 23.60 5.09
CA LYS A 422 -10.08 24.98 5.49
C LYS A 422 -10.91 25.46 6.67
N LEU A 423 -12.08 24.85 6.95
CA LEU A 423 -12.86 25.18 8.15
C LEU A 423 -12.13 24.79 9.44
N TRP A 424 -11.27 23.78 9.38
CA TRP A 424 -10.61 23.21 10.55
C TRP A 424 -9.52 24.13 11.11
N HIS A 425 -8.64 24.61 10.23
CA HIS A 425 -7.61 25.59 10.57
C HIS A 425 -7.53 26.69 9.49
N PRO A 426 -8.39 27.72 9.58
CA PRO A 426 -8.54 28.79 8.58
C PRO A 426 -7.25 29.54 8.22
N GLN A 427 -6.30 29.58 9.16
CA GLN A 427 -5.02 30.27 9.03
C GLN A 427 -3.87 29.37 8.54
N ALA A 428 -4.07 28.06 8.39
CA ALA A 428 -3.01 27.11 8.08
C ALA A 428 -3.36 26.12 6.96
N HIS A 429 -4.58 25.63 6.90
CA HIS A 429 -5.01 24.68 5.88
C HIS A 429 -5.24 25.39 4.56
N SER A 430 -4.62 24.89 3.50
CA SER A 430 -4.68 25.52 2.18
C SER A 430 -5.23 24.60 1.09
N PHE A 431 -5.09 23.28 1.27
CA PHE A 431 -5.55 22.29 0.30
C PHE A 431 -5.77 20.93 0.97
N THR A 432 -6.78 20.19 0.50
CA THR A 432 -6.86 18.74 0.68
C THR A 432 -7.38 18.07 -0.59
N GLN A 433 -6.90 16.85 -0.81
CA GLN A 433 -7.44 15.92 -1.79
C GLN A 433 -7.38 14.51 -1.20
N PRO A 434 -8.49 13.76 -1.18
CA PRO A 434 -8.45 12.37 -0.75
C PRO A 434 -7.95 11.47 -1.89
N ARG A 435 -7.37 10.33 -1.55
CA ARG A 435 -7.13 9.23 -2.50
C ARG A 435 -8.45 8.73 -3.06
N TYR A 436 -9.46 8.55 -2.22
CA TYR A 436 -10.82 8.20 -2.62
C TYR A 436 -11.82 9.15 -1.97
N ASP A 437 -12.71 9.80 -2.74
CA ASP A 437 -13.82 10.55 -2.16
C ASP A 437 -14.94 9.59 -1.75
N LEU A 438 -14.94 9.22 -0.48
CA LEU A 438 -15.92 8.30 0.11
C LEU A 438 -17.05 9.03 0.84
N SER A 439 -17.05 10.36 0.82
CA SER A 439 -17.92 11.17 1.68
C SER A 439 -19.41 11.03 1.34
N GLY A 440 -19.73 10.68 0.09
CA GLY A 440 -21.09 10.48 -0.41
C GLY A 440 -21.62 9.04 -0.37
N VAL A 441 -20.82 8.06 0.06
CA VAL A 441 -21.20 6.64 -0.04
C VAL A 441 -22.11 6.25 1.13
N ALA A 442 -23.35 5.86 0.81
CA ALA A 442 -24.41 5.63 1.80
C ALA A 442 -24.18 4.39 2.67
N ASP A 443 -23.58 3.33 2.13
CA ASP A 443 -23.42 2.04 2.81
C ASP A 443 -22.15 1.97 3.70
N LEU A 444 -21.32 3.01 3.69
CA LEU A 444 -20.12 3.08 4.54
C LEU A 444 -20.45 3.79 5.86
N THR A 445 -19.95 3.22 6.95
CA THR A 445 -19.84 3.94 8.22
C THR A 445 -18.86 5.09 8.08
N ASP A 446 -18.97 6.12 8.93
CA ASP A 446 -18.08 7.27 8.87
C ASP A 446 -16.60 6.88 9.00
N ARG A 447 -16.28 5.87 9.82
CA ARG A 447 -14.92 5.30 9.92
C ARG A 447 -14.43 4.69 8.63
N GLN A 448 -15.27 3.90 7.95
CA GLN A 448 -14.92 3.26 6.69
C GLN A 448 -14.67 4.25 5.55
N ARG A 449 -15.09 5.52 5.70
CA ARG A 449 -14.85 6.57 4.69
C ARG A 449 -13.41 7.11 4.71
N TYR A 450 -12.68 6.95 5.82
CA TYR A 450 -11.32 7.47 5.92
C TYR A 450 -10.26 6.43 6.30
N ILE A 451 -10.60 5.34 7.00
CA ILE A 451 -9.64 4.27 7.33
C ILE A 451 -9.14 3.59 6.04
N GLY A 452 -7.83 3.43 5.91
CA GLY A 452 -7.16 2.91 4.71
C GLY A 452 -7.07 3.92 3.56
N ASN A 453 -7.59 5.14 3.75
CA ASN A 453 -7.53 6.23 2.77
C ASN A 453 -6.32 7.15 3.06
N THR A 454 -5.88 7.88 2.03
CA THR A 454 -4.81 8.88 2.16
C THR A 454 -5.39 10.26 1.88
N SER A 455 -5.10 11.24 2.73
CA SER A 455 -5.34 12.65 2.47
C SER A 455 -4.04 13.33 2.07
N TRP A 456 -3.96 13.87 0.86
CA TRP A 456 -2.88 14.80 0.52
C TRP A 456 -3.29 16.20 0.93
N VAL A 457 -2.47 16.83 1.75
CA VAL A 457 -2.74 18.16 2.29
C VAL A 457 -1.59 19.10 2.06
N ASP A 458 -1.93 20.36 1.82
CA ASP A 458 -0.99 21.46 1.94
C ASP A 458 -1.41 22.34 3.11
N GLU A 459 -0.47 22.55 4.02
CA GLU A 459 -0.73 23.33 5.21
C GLU A 459 0.50 23.98 5.78
N TYR A 460 0.29 24.90 6.71
CA TYR A 460 1.34 25.52 7.47
C TYR A 460 1.40 24.94 8.89
N ILE A 461 2.52 24.28 9.21
CA ILE A 461 2.84 23.95 10.60
C ILE A 461 3.68 25.11 11.16
N GLY A 462 2.99 26.05 11.80
CA GLY A 462 3.57 27.35 12.15
C GLY A 462 3.92 28.16 10.91
N PHE A 463 5.21 28.40 10.67
CA PHE A 463 5.68 29.11 9.47
C PHE A 463 6.16 28.18 8.35
N LEU A 464 6.14 26.87 8.57
CA LEU A 464 6.65 25.88 7.63
C LEU A 464 5.54 25.46 6.67
N PRO A 465 5.65 25.74 5.35
CA PRO A 465 4.78 25.11 4.38
C PRO A 465 5.11 23.62 4.31
N SER A 466 4.08 22.80 4.44
CA SER A 466 4.18 21.35 4.49
C SER A 466 3.23 20.74 3.47
N ARG A 467 3.74 19.75 2.74
CA ARG A 467 2.98 18.94 1.78
C ARG A 467 2.99 17.52 2.28
N LEU A 468 1.87 17.06 2.80
CA LEU A 468 1.82 15.84 3.59
C LEU A 468 0.84 14.86 2.97
N ALA A 469 1.20 13.59 2.96
CA ALA A 469 0.29 12.49 2.71
C ALA A 469 -0.02 11.82 4.05
N ILE A 470 -1.27 11.94 4.49
CA ILE A 470 -1.76 11.42 5.77
C ILE A 470 -2.57 10.16 5.48
N THR A 471 -1.99 8.99 5.76
CA THR A 471 -2.65 7.69 5.55
C THR A 471 -3.22 7.18 6.86
N PHE A 472 -4.52 6.96 6.91
CA PHE A 472 -5.23 6.55 8.12
C PHE A 472 -5.24 5.03 8.27
N HIS A 473 -5.01 4.55 9.49
CA HIS A 473 -4.88 3.13 9.83
C HIS A 473 -5.84 2.72 10.94
N GLU A 474 -6.06 1.42 11.09
CA GLU A 474 -6.86 0.93 12.20
C GLU A 474 -6.06 1.07 13.52
N PRO A 475 -6.68 1.55 14.62
CA PRO A 475 -6.02 1.66 15.91
C PRO A 475 -5.43 0.36 16.45
N ALA A 476 -5.99 -0.79 16.04
CA ALA A 476 -5.48 -2.12 16.36
C ALA A 476 -4.04 -2.33 15.86
N ASP A 477 -3.64 -1.68 14.76
CA ASP A 477 -2.31 -1.79 14.15
C ASP A 477 -1.21 -1.25 15.07
N ILE A 478 -1.56 -0.37 16.01
CA ILE A 478 -0.65 0.20 17.02
C ILE A 478 -0.96 -0.28 18.44
N GLY A 479 -1.72 -1.37 18.59
CA GLY A 479 -2.05 -1.96 19.89
C GLY A 479 -3.14 -1.21 20.67
N LEU A 480 -3.86 -0.28 20.04
CA LEU A 480 -5.03 0.40 20.61
C LEU A 480 -6.30 -0.20 20.00
N GLY A 481 -6.61 -1.46 20.27
CA GLY A 481 -7.78 -2.15 19.68
C GLY A 481 -8.59 -2.98 20.67
N GLY A 482 -9.71 -3.51 20.19
CA GLY A 482 -10.57 -4.42 20.96
C GLY A 482 -11.34 -3.76 22.12
N ASP A 483 -11.81 -4.60 23.04
CA ASP A 483 -12.65 -4.20 24.18
C ASP A 483 -11.95 -3.21 25.14
N ASP A 484 -10.62 -3.15 25.10
CA ASP A 484 -9.81 -2.30 25.98
C ASP A 484 -10.07 -0.79 25.76
N LEU A 485 -10.41 -0.39 24.53
CA LEU A 485 -10.79 1.00 24.23
C LEU A 485 -12.11 1.38 24.91
N GLU A 486 -13.11 0.50 24.84
CA GLU A 486 -14.40 0.71 25.47
C GLU A 486 -14.27 0.75 26.99
N VAL A 487 -13.47 -0.16 27.57
CA VAL A 487 -13.15 -0.19 29.00
C VAL A 487 -12.46 1.10 29.45
N ALA A 488 -11.56 1.65 28.63
CA ALA A 488 -10.87 2.92 28.89
C ALA A 488 -11.73 4.17 28.56
N GLY A 489 -12.96 3.98 28.07
CA GLY A 489 -13.92 5.04 27.77
C GLY A 489 -13.70 5.77 26.44
N TYR A 490 -12.84 5.24 25.57
CA TYR A 490 -12.65 5.77 24.22
C TYR A 490 -13.83 5.40 23.32
N GLY A 491 -14.31 6.37 22.56
CA GLY A 491 -15.34 6.13 21.54
C GLY A 491 -14.80 5.98 20.13
N THR A 492 -13.68 6.64 19.84
CA THR A 492 -12.93 6.47 18.60
C THR A 492 -11.46 6.79 18.83
N VAL A 493 -10.62 6.24 17.97
CA VAL A 493 -9.21 6.63 17.82
C VAL A 493 -8.96 6.84 16.34
N VAL A 494 -8.42 8.01 16.00
CA VAL A 494 -7.95 8.33 14.65
C VAL A 494 -6.43 8.24 14.67
N CYS A 495 -5.84 7.32 13.92
CA CYS A 495 -4.39 7.23 13.81
C CYS A 495 -3.96 7.20 12.35
N ALA A 496 -2.82 7.84 12.09
CA ALA A 496 -2.28 7.97 10.75
C ALA A 496 -0.76 7.94 10.73
N VAL A 497 -0.22 7.48 9.61
CA VAL A 497 1.18 7.71 9.23
C VAL A 497 1.21 8.94 8.33
N VAL A 498 2.09 9.88 8.64
CA VAL A 498 2.26 11.12 7.90
C VAL A 498 3.58 11.05 7.15
N THR A 499 3.52 11.13 5.82
CA THR A 499 4.69 11.16 4.95
C THR A 499 4.79 12.48 4.20
N ASP A 500 6.00 12.82 3.74
CA ASP A 500 6.19 13.91 2.78
C ASP A 500 5.56 13.53 1.43
N SER A 501 4.71 14.40 0.87
CA SER A 501 4.02 14.10 -0.40
C SER A 501 4.94 14.05 -1.62
N ASP A 502 6.10 14.70 -1.57
CA ASP A 502 7.01 14.78 -2.71
C ASP A 502 7.96 13.58 -2.79
N HIS A 503 8.31 12.99 -1.64
CA HIS A 503 9.35 11.96 -1.55
C HIS A 503 8.90 10.68 -0.82
N GLY A 504 7.72 10.67 -0.16
CA GLY A 504 7.16 9.50 0.52
C GLY A 504 7.81 9.15 1.87
N HIS A 505 8.75 9.95 2.37
CA HIS A 505 9.42 9.69 3.64
C HIS A 505 8.47 9.90 4.83
N GLU A 506 8.42 8.94 5.76
CA GLU A 506 7.68 9.08 7.03
C GLU A 506 8.26 10.24 7.86
N LEU A 507 7.40 11.19 8.21
CA LEU A 507 7.72 12.36 9.01
C LEU A 507 7.25 12.20 10.45
N SER A 508 6.05 11.64 10.63
CA SER A 508 5.47 11.45 11.95
C SER A 508 4.36 10.41 11.96
N ARG A 509 3.97 10.01 13.17
CA ARG A 509 2.72 9.28 13.43
C ARG A 509 1.81 10.14 14.28
N LEU A 510 0.54 10.19 13.88
CA LEU A 510 -0.52 10.94 14.54
C LEU A 510 -1.49 9.97 15.20
N ILE A 511 -1.91 10.28 16.43
CA ILE A 511 -2.92 9.55 17.17
C ILE A 511 -3.83 10.57 17.87
N HIS A 512 -5.12 10.57 17.57
CA HIS A 512 -6.16 11.30 18.30
C HIS A 512 -7.06 10.30 19.01
N ALA A 513 -6.82 10.10 20.31
CA ALA A 513 -7.64 9.21 21.12
C ALA A 513 -8.79 10.00 21.77
N VAL A 514 -10.03 9.69 21.41
CA VAL A 514 -11.23 10.47 21.80
C VAL A 514 -11.99 9.77 22.91
N ARG A 515 -11.91 10.33 24.12
CA ARG A 515 -12.51 9.78 25.34
C ARG A 515 -13.81 10.49 25.69
N ARG A 516 -14.86 9.75 26.04
CA ARG A 516 -16.15 10.33 26.45
C ARG A 516 -16.03 11.02 27.81
N THR A 517 -16.72 12.15 27.96
CA THR A 517 -16.83 12.90 29.23
C THR A 517 -18.31 13.20 29.52
N GLU A 518 -18.62 13.71 30.72
CA GLU A 518 -20.01 14.09 31.05
C GLU A 518 -20.55 15.23 30.17
N ALA A 519 -19.67 16.08 29.64
CA ALA A 519 -20.03 17.26 28.87
C ALA A 519 -19.86 17.07 27.35
N GLY A 520 -19.44 15.90 26.87
CA GLY A 520 -19.13 15.63 25.47
C GLY A 520 -17.98 14.62 25.35
N CYS A 521 -16.87 15.03 24.77
CA CYS A 521 -15.63 14.25 24.75
C CYS A 521 -14.40 15.12 25.01
N GLU A 522 -13.26 14.46 25.14
CA GLU A 522 -11.94 15.08 25.10
C GLU A 522 -11.07 14.31 24.11
N MET A 523 -10.15 15.03 23.47
CA MET A 523 -9.22 14.44 22.51
C MET A 523 -7.81 14.52 23.08
N ARG A 524 -7.17 13.35 23.19
CA ARG A 524 -5.80 13.18 23.63
C ARG A 524 -4.93 12.90 22.41
N SER A 525 -4.36 13.96 21.85
CA SER A 525 -3.53 13.91 20.65
C SER A 525 -2.09 13.53 20.98
N ARG A 526 -1.47 12.68 20.17
CA ARG A 526 -0.05 12.33 20.23
C ARG A 526 0.53 12.42 18.82
N PHE A 527 1.64 13.13 18.70
CA PHE A 527 2.46 13.17 17.50
C PHE A 527 3.82 12.61 17.85
N ILE A 528 4.28 11.63 17.09
CA ILE A 528 5.55 10.94 17.30
C ILE A 528 6.42 11.21 16.08
N PHE A 529 7.48 11.97 16.27
CA PHE A 529 8.43 12.36 15.23
C PHE A 529 9.73 11.59 15.40
N GLY A 530 10.41 11.27 14.29
CA GLY A 530 11.69 10.57 14.29
C GLY A 530 12.75 11.23 15.20
N PRO A 531 13.74 10.48 15.70
CA PRO A 531 14.76 10.98 16.62
C PRO A 531 15.59 12.14 16.05
N GLU A 532 15.72 12.22 14.73
CA GLU A 532 16.39 13.27 13.98
C GLU A 532 15.63 14.61 13.96
N ILE A 533 14.35 14.60 14.30
CA ILE A 533 13.51 15.80 14.22
C ILE A 533 13.90 16.80 15.33
N PRO A 534 14.16 18.09 14.99
CA PRO A 534 14.52 19.10 15.97
C PRO A 534 13.41 19.40 16.97
N ASP A 535 13.79 19.71 18.22
CA ASP A 535 12.85 20.13 19.27
C ASP A 535 11.98 21.33 18.87
N LEU A 536 12.45 22.17 17.94
CA LEU A 536 11.70 23.33 17.42
C LEU A 536 10.37 22.94 16.75
N ILE A 537 10.24 21.71 16.25
CA ILE A 537 8.96 21.24 15.68
C ILE A 537 7.90 21.09 16.76
N GLY A 538 8.29 20.78 18.00
CA GLY A 538 7.38 20.55 19.12
C GLY A 538 6.43 21.72 19.37
N PRO A 539 6.92 22.96 19.57
CA PRO A 539 6.07 24.13 19.75
C PRO A 539 5.16 24.42 18.57
N LEU A 540 5.64 24.24 17.33
CA LEU A 540 4.84 24.51 16.12
C LEU A 540 3.69 23.52 15.99
N MET A 541 3.95 22.23 16.23
CA MET A 541 2.92 21.19 16.18
C MET A 541 1.92 21.31 17.33
N LEU A 542 2.38 21.68 18.54
CA LEU A 542 1.50 21.90 19.68
C LEU A 542 0.51 23.04 19.40
N ASP A 543 1.01 24.17 18.92
CA ASP A 543 0.18 25.34 18.55
C ASP A 543 -0.83 24.98 17.45
N HIS A 544 -0.36 24.33 16.37
CA HIS A 544 -1.18 23.91 15.24
C HIS A 544 -2.31 22.97 15.69
N CYS A 545 -1.97 21.87 16.37
CA CYS A 545 -2.96 20.89 16.82
C CYS A 545 -3.93 21.47 17.84
N TRP A 546 -3.45 22.27 18.81
CA TRP A 546 -4.37 22.86 19.78
C TRP A 546 -5.36 23.80 19.11
N THR A 547 -4.88 24.62 18.17
CA THR A 547 -5.68 25.62 17.47
C THR A 547 -6.74 24.96 16.61
N GLU A 548 -6.38 24.01 15.74
CA GLU A 548 -7.34 23.34 14.85
C GLU A 548 -8.40 22.56 15.64
N MET A 549 -7.99 21.81 16.67
CA MET A 549 -8.89 20.94 17.41
C MET A 549 -9.85 21.75 18.27
N THR A 550 -9.35 22.82 18.91
CA THR A 550 -10.20 23.72 19.70
C THR A 550 -11.13 24.54 18.80
N HIS A 551 -10.67 24.94 17.62
CA HIS A 551 -11.50 25.65 16.66
C HIS A 551 -12.64 24.77 16.16
N LEU A 552 -12.33 23.55 15.72
CA LEU A 552 -13.31 22.57 15.28
C LEU A 552 -14.30 22.18 16.38
N ALA A 553 -13.82 21.98 17.61
CA ALA A 553 -14.68 21.75 18.77
C ALA A 553 -15.73 22.85 18.99
N GLY A 554 -15.42 24.09 18.59
CA GLY A 554 -16.30 25.24 18.72
C GLY A 554 -17.53 25.21 17.81
N PHE A 555 -17.49 24.47 16.70
CA PHE A 555 -18.59 24.47 15.72
C PHE A 555 -19.03 23.08 15.24
N LEU A 556 -18.25 22.01 15.48
CA LEU A 556 -18.57 20.67 14.98
C LEU A 556 -19.97 20.17 15.37
N PRO A 557 -20.48 20.33 16.62
CA PRO A 557 -21.83 19.89 16.96
C PRO A 557 -22.92 20.59 16.14
N GLU A 558 -22.76 21.89 15.89
CA GLU A 558 -23.71 22.67 15.09
C GLU A 558 -23.62 22.29 13.61
N LEU A 559 -22.42 22.11 13.08
CA LEU A 559 -22.18 21.68 11.70
C LEU A 559 -22.79 20.30 11.46
N HIS A 560 -22.46 19.34 12.32
CA HIS A 560 -22.98 17.97 12.24
C HIS A 560 -24.52 17.97 12.29
N ALA A 561 -25.14 18.69 13.23
CA ALA A 561 -26.60 18.76 13.34
C ALA A 561 -27.31 19.37 12.13
N ARG A 562 -26.59 20.12 11.27
CA ARG A 562 -27.14 20.67 10.02
C ARG A 562 -27.01 19.70 8.83
N LEU A 563 -26.09 18.74 8.91
CA LEU A 563 -25.64 17.94 7.77
C LEU A 563 -25.88 16.43 7.88
N ALA A 564 -25.89 15.91 9.09
CA ALA A 564 -26.09 14.50 9.43
C ALA A 564 -27.35 14.35 10.29
#